data_AF-A0A2E8D2U7-F1
#
_entry.id   AF-A0A2E8D2U7-F1
#
_cell.length_a   1.000
_cell.length_b   1.000
_cell.length_c   1.000
_cell.angle_alpha   90.00
_cell.angle_beta   90.00
_cell.angle_gamma   90.00
#
_symmetry.space_group_name_H-M   'P 1'
#
loop_
_entity.id
_entity.type
_entity.pdbx_description
1 polymer ?
#
loop_
_entity_poly.entity_id
_entity_poly.type
_entity_poly.pdbx_seq_one_letter_code
_entity_poly.pdbx_strand_id
1 'polypeptide(L)'
;MDPRRGSLTRALRGCQLGYFGVLHTWGRDPLVYPPVHFVVPGGGVKIDEQGRAVSWQATAENFLFHHGTLVEVYKAKLADPAKVARDVSPA
;
A
#
# COMPACT_ATOMS: atom_id res chain seq x y z
N MET A 1 5.96 -29.31 5.66
CA MET A 1 6.20 -27.85 5.67
C MET A 1 7.70 -27.64 5.43
N ASP A 2 8.11 -27.01 4.32
CA ASP A 2 9.53 -26.87 3.93
C ASP A 2 10.22 -25.75 4.74
N PRO A 3 11.31 -26.01 5.47
CA PRO A 3 12.02 -25.03 6.30
C PRO A 3 12.68 -23.89 5.50
N ARG A 4 12.69 -23.93 4.16
CA ARG A 4 13.15 -22.83 3.28
C ARG A 4 12.09 -21.77 3.01
N ARG A 5 10.84 -21.97 3.42
CA ARG A 5 9.80 -20.91 3.37
C ARG A 5 9.87 -20.03 4.61
N GLY A 6 10.81 -19.08 4.62
CA GLY A 6 10.65 -17.88 5.46
C GLY A 6 9.35 -17.15 5.10
N SER A 7 8.83 -16.27 5.96
CA SER A 7 7.59 -15.54 5.65
C SER A 7 7.68 -14.94 4.24
N LEU A 8 6.62 -15.07 3.44
CA LEU A 8 6.65 -14.68 2.02
C LEU A 8 6.95 -13.17 1.83
N THR A 9 6.77 -12.38 2.88
CA THR A 9 7.14 -10.96 3.00
C THR A 9 8.64 -10.70 3.17
N ARG A 10 9.43 -11.70 3.58
CA ARG A 10 10.88 -11.59 3.80
C ARG A 10 11.66 -11.38 2.49
N ALA A 11 11.04 -11.71 1.34
CA ALA A 11 11.61 -11.50 0.01
C ALA A 11 11.86 -10.02 -0.32
N LEU A 12 11.06 -9.08 0.23
CA LEU A 12 11.17 -7.65 -0.07
C LEU A 12 12.06 -6.88 0.92
N ARG A 13 12.78 -7.58 1.81
CA ARG A 13 13.62 -6.92 2.83
C ARG A 13 14.71 -6.07 2.14
N GLY A 14 14.81 -4.80 2.51
CA GLY A 14 15.77 -3.87 1.93
C GLY A 14 15.39 -3.39 0.52
N CYS A 15 14.19 -3.71 0.04
CA CYS A 15 13.64 -3.15 -1.18
C CYS A 15 12.76 -1.94 -0.85
N GLN A 16 12.84 -0.90 -1.69
CA GLN A 16 11.94 0.21 -1.67
C GLN A 16 10.65 -0.15 -2.42
N LEU A 17 9.52 -0.10 -1.70
CA LEU A 17 8.19 -0.28 -2.27
C LEU A 17 7.65 1.06 -2.76
N GLY A 18 6.74 1.00 -3.73
CA GLY A 18 6.03 2.16 -4.24
C GLY A 18 4.56 1.85 -4.46
N TYR A 19 3.76 2.90 -4.63
CA TYR A 19 2.38 2.82 -5.06
C TYR A 19 1.99 4.16 -5.69
N PHE A 20 0.91 4.17 -6.46
CA PHE A 20 0.22 5.41 -6.79
C PHE A 20 -1.25 5.30 -6.39
N GLY A 21 -1.81 6.43 -5.95
CA GLY A 21 -3.19 6.54 -5.49
C GLY A 21 -3.97 7.50 -6.37
N VAL A 22 -5.20 7.16 -6.70
CA VAL A 22 -6.15 8.00 -7.43
C VAL A 22 -7.36 8.23 -6.54
N LEU A 23 -7.59 9.49 -6.15
CA LEU A 23 -8.83 9.91 -5.50
C LEU A 23 -9.91 10.08 -6.58
N HIS A 24 -10.96 9.29 -6.49
CA HIS A 24 -12.05 9.31 -7.45
C HIS A 24 -13.19 10.20 -6.94
N THR A 25 -13.26 11.44 -7.43
CA THR A 25 -14.21 12.46 -6.94
C THR A 25 -15.47 12.63 -7.79
N TRP A 26 -15.53 12.04 -8.98
CA TRP A 26 -16.64 12.19 -9.92
C TRP A 26 -17.20 10.85 -10.37
N GLY A 27 -18.50 10.65 -10.18
CA GLY A 27 -19.23 9.47 -10.63
C GLY A 27 -20.65 9.85 -11.03
N ARG A 28 -21.46 8.87 -11.44
CA ARG A 28 -22.87 9.11 -11.84
C ARG A 28 -23.75 9.58 -10.67
N ASP A 29 -23.36 9.25 -9.45
CA ASP A 29 -24.02 9.63 -8.20
C ASP A 29 -23.01 10.44 -7.35
N PRO A 30 -23.36 11.62 -6.80
CA PRO A 30 -22.50 12.31 -5.85
C PRO A 30 -22.16 11.42 -4.65
N LEU A 31 -20.95 10.86 -4.67
CA LEU A 31 -20.45 9.98 -3.61
C LEU A 31 -20.20 10.78 -2.33
N VAL A 32 -20.94 10.44 -1.27
CA VAL A 32 -20.72 10.96 0.10
C VAL A 32 -19.30 10.64 0.59
N TYR A 33 -18.70 9.54 0.12
CA TYR A 33 -17.33 9.13 0.42
C TYR A 33 -16.58 8.75 -0.86
N PRO A 34 -15.81 9.66 -1.46
CA PRO A 34 -15.05 9.37 -2.68
C PRO A 34 -13.99 8.29 -2.40
N PRO A 35 -13.95 7.16 -3.14
CA PRO A 35 -12.97 6.12 -2.93
C PRO A 35 -11.58 6.58 -3.40
N VAL A 36 -10.54 6.03 -2.76
CA VAL A 36 -9.17 6.14 -3.24
C VAL A 36 -8.74 4.78 -3.76
N HIS A 37 -8.36 4.72 -5.04
CA HIS A 37 -7.83 3.51 -5.66
C HIS A 37 -6.31 3.53 -5.59
N PHE A 38 -5.73 2.50 -5.00
CA PHE A 38 -4.28 2.32 -4.98
C PHE A 38 -3.87 1.23 -5.95
N VAL A 39 -2.83 1.49 -6.72
CA VAL A 39 -2.13 0.48 -7.52
C VAL A 39 -0.77 0.28 -6.89
N VAL A 40 -0.53 -0.96 -6.45
CA VAL A 40 0.73 -1.38 -5.83
C VAL A 40 1.40 -2.40 -6.75
N PRO A 41 2.63 -2.14 -7.21
CA PRO A 41 3.41 -3.12 -7.96
C PRO A 41 3.66 -4.38 -7.13
N GLY A 42 3.70 -5.55 -7.78
CA GLY A 42 4.01 -6.84 -7.16
C GLY A 42 5.51 -7.02 -6.83
N GLY A 43 6.14 -6.02 -6.22
CA GLY A 43 7.57 -6.03 -5.91
C GLY A 43 8.11 -4.67 -5.50
N GLY A 44 9.43 -4.60 -5.33
CA GLY A 44 10.15 -3.38 -4.97
C GLY A 44 11.53 -3.30 -5.61
N VAL A 45 12.14 -2.13 -5.53
CA VAL A 45 13.48 -1.86 -6.06
C VAL A 45 14.50 -2.07 -4.95
N LYS A 46 15.50 -2.92 -5.17
CA LYS A 46 16.64 -3.04 -4.26
C LYS A 46 17.55 -1.83 -4.44
N ILE A 47 17.88 -1.19 -3.33
CA ILE A 47 18.73 0.01 -3.28
C ILE A 47 20.07 -0.35 -2.67
N ASP A 48 21.18 0.17 -3.22
CA ASP A 48 22.51 0.06 -2.61
C ASP A 48 22.71 1.03 -1.44
N GLU A 49 23.86 0.96 -0.77
CA GLU A 49 24.19 1.85 0.36
C GLU A 49 24.26 3.33 -0.06
N GLN A 50 24.44 3.60 -1.35
CA GLN A 50 24.51 4.93 -1.94
C GLN A 50 23.14 5.44 -2.45
N GLY A 51 22.07 4.68 -2.25
CA GLY A 51 20.71 5.09 -2.66
C GLY A 51 20.35 4.80 -4.11
N ARG A 52 21.16 4.03 -4.85
CA ARG A 52 20.94 3.75 -6.28
C ARG A 52 20.17 2.45 -6.48
N ALA A 53 19.30 2.44 -7.50
CA ALA A 53 18.56 1.25 -7.91
C ALA A 53 19.50 0.19 -8.51
N VAL A 54 19.49 -1.01 -7.93
CA VAL A 54 20.35 -2.12 -8.34
C VAL A 54 19.56 -3.16 -9.13
N SER A 55 18.39 -3.56 -8.63
CA SER A 55 17.57 -4.60 -9.26
C SER A 55 16.11 -4.54 -8.80
N TRP A 56 15.23 -5.14 -9.59
CA TRP A 56 13.84 -5.41 -9.17
C TRP A 56 13.76 -6.71 -8.36
N GLN A 57 12.95 -6.70 -7.31
CA GLN A 57 12.62 -7.87 -6.50
C GLN A 57 11.11 -8.07 -6.53
N ALA A 58 10.65 -9.12 -7.21
CA ALA A 58 9.24 -9.50 -7.22
C ALA A 58 8.81 -10.08 -5.87
N THR A 59 7.52 -9.97 -5.56
CA THR A 59 6.87 -10.66 -4.44
C THR A 59 6.70 -12.14 -4.75
N ALA A 60 6.21 -12.89 -3.76
CA ALA A 60 5.62 -14.19 -4.03
C ALA A 60 4.43 -14.05 -5.00
N GLU A 61 4.21 -15.09 -5.80
CA GLU A 61 3.05 -15.16 -6.68
C GLU A 61 1.76 -15.11 -5.85
N ASN A 62 0.80 -14.30 -6.28
CA ASN A 62 -0.50 -14.11 -5.64
C ASN A 62 -0.46 -13.61 -4.18
N PHE A 63 0.67 -13.09 -3.70
CA PHE A 63 0.76 -12.58 -2.33
C PHE A 63 1.72 -11.39 -2.20
N LEU A 64 1.20 -10.30 -1.63
CA LEU A 64 1.99 -9.12 -1.27
C LEU A 64 1.70 -8.69 0.18
N PHE A 65 0.43 -8.53 0.53
CA PHE A 65 -0.01 -8.20 1.89
C PHE A 65 -1.10 -9.15 2.37
N HIS A 66 -1.13 -9.39 3.68
CA HIS A 66 -2.29 -10.01 4.31
C HIS A 66 -3.44 -8.98 4.36
N HIS A 67 -4.60 -9.35 3.83
CA HIS A 67 -5.77 -8.47 3.72
C HIS A 67 -6.16 -7.82 5.05
N GLY A 68 -6.28 -8.61 6.13
CA GLY A 68 -6.70 -8.08 7.44
C GLY A 68 -5.77 -7.01 7.99
N THR A 69 -4.45 -7.25 7.89
CA THR A 69 -3.43 -6.29 8.33
C THR A 69 -3.45 -5.03 7.49
N LEU A 70 -3.65 -5.17 6.17
CA LEU A 70 -3.74 -4.03 5.27
C LEU A 70 -4.94 -3.13 5.61
N VAL A 71 -6.11 -3.73 5.92
CA VAL A 71 -7.31 -2.99 6.31
C VAL A 71 -7.08 -2.18 7.59
N GLU A 72 -6.47 -2.78 8.61
CA GLU A 72 -6.17 -2.10 9.87
C GLU A 72 -5.21 -0.92 9.67
N VAL A 73 -4.11 -1.14 8.93
CA VAL A 73 -3.13 -0.09 8.65
C VAL A 73 -3.73 1.03 7.80
N TYR A 74 -4.53 0.68 6.79
CA TYR A 74 -5.20 1.66 5.95
C TYR A 74 -6.15 2.55 6.75
N LYS A 75 -6.97 1.96 7.62
CA LYS A 75 -7.89 2.71 8.48
C LYS A 75 -7.13 3.69 9.37
N ALA A 76 -6.15 3.18 10.10
CA ALA A 76 -5.39 3.98 11.06
C ALA A 76 -4.58 5.12 10.41
N LYS A 77 -4.00 4.89 9.22
CA LYS A 77 -3.10 5.87 8.58
C LYS A 77 -3.78 6.82 7.60
N LEU A 78 -4.87 6.41 6.96
CA LEU A 78 -5.49 7.17 5.88
C LEU A 78 -6.96 7.47 6.17
N ALA A 79 -7.77 6.46 6.46
CA ALA A 79 -9.22 6.66 6.54
C ALA A 79 -9.64 7.45 7.79
N ASP A 80 -9.14 7.09 8.97
CA ASP A 80 -9.57 7.70 10.22
C ASP A 80 -9.07 9.14 10.38
N PRO A 81 -7.79 9.46 10.07
CA PRO A 81 -7.35 10.86 10.02
C PRO A 81 -8.16 11.71 9.02
N ALA A 82 -8.52 11.16 7.86
CA ALA A 82 -9.31 11.86 6.86
C ALA A 82 -10.79 12.07 7.26
N LYS A 83 -11.32 11.30 8.21
CA LYS A 83 -12.63 11.55 8.81
C LYS A 83 -12.54 12.68 9.83
N VAL A 84 -11.57 12.59 10.75
CA VAL A 84 -11.34 13.64 11.75
C VAL A 84 -11.13 15.00 11.08
N ALA A 85 -10.31 15.06 10.03
CA ALA A 85 -10.05 16.29 9.29
C ALA A 85 -11.31 16.90 8.62
N ARG A 86 -12.30 16.08 8.26
CA ARG A 86 -13.59 16.56 7.74
C ARG A 86 -14.46 17.13 8.86
N ASP A 87 -14.53 16.43 10.00
CA ASP A 87 -15.39 16.82 11.12
C ASP A 87 -14.96 18.15 11.78
N VAL A 88 -13.72 18.57 11.58
CA VAL A 88 -13.18 19.86 12.08
C VAL A 88 -13.18 20.98 11.03
N SER A 89 -13.63 20.72 9.79
CA SER A 89 -13.71 21.75 8.75
C SER A 89 -15.01 22.55 8.91
N PRO A 90 -14.97 23.88 9.16
CA PRO A 90 -16.18 24.67 9.22
C PRO A 90 -16.85 24.70 7.85
N ALA A 91 -18.18 24.55 7.83
CA ALA A 91 -19.00 24.64 6.64
C ALA A 91 -18.93 26.02 5.98
#